data_AF-I0BM82-F1
#
_entry.id   AF-I0BM82-F1
#
_cell.length_a   1.000
_cell.length_b   1.000
_cell.length_c   1.000
_cell.angle_alpha   90.00
_cell.angle_beta   90.00
_cell.angle_gamma   90.00
#
_symmetry.space_group_name_H-M   'P 1'
#
loop_
_entity.id
_entity.type
_entity.pdbx_description
1 polymer ?
#
loop_
_entity_poly.entity_id
_entity_poly.type
_entity_poly.pdbx_seq_one_letter_code
_entity_poly.pdbx_strand_id
1 'polypeptide(L)'
;MSTSIGTEPNAKVQPLPRGKVIAYWITTALLAFVVGSGGIGQLTRQWGTLESVKILGYPLYFLTILGTWKVLGAIAILVPGFPRLKEWAYAGIFFGLTGAAASHAFAGDYGAYAYHIFTTLSFAVLALASWALRPKSRKL
;
A
#
# COMPACT_ATOMS: atom_id res chain seq x y z
N MET A 1 -36.20 40.82 21.41
CA MET A 1 -35.90 40.06 20.19
C MET A 1 -34.86 39.02 20.57
N SER A 2 -35.29 37.78 20.83
CA SER A 2 -34.44 36.70 21.37
C SER A 2 -33.87 35.89 20.21
N THR A 3 -32.55 35.90 20.05
CA THR A 3 -31.83 35.15 19.03
C THR A 3 -31.69 33.71 19.52
N SER A 4 -32.50 32.79 18.99
CA SER A 4 -32.38 31.36 19.25
C SER A 4 -31.08 30.84 18.64
N ILE A 5 -30.09 30.51 19.48
CA ILE A 5 -28.91 29.75 19.11
C ILE A 5 -29.37 28.32 18.81
N GLY A 6 -29.55 28.02 17.53
CA GLY A 6 -29.82 26.67 17.08
C GLY A 6 -28.57 25.81 17.30
N THR A 7 -28.62 24.94 18.31
CA THR A 7 -27.68 23.84 18.45
C THR A 7 -27.96 22.84 17.34
N GLU A 8 -27.16 22.88 16.26
CA GLU A 8 -27.16 21.80 15.28
C GLU A 8 -26.85 20.48 16.01
N PRO A 9 -27.72 19.47 15.93
CA PRO A 9 -27.50 18.21 16.61
C PRO A 9 -26.29 17.53 15.96
N ASN A 10 -25.22 17.39 16.74
CA ASN A 10 -24.03 16.58 16.48
C ASN A 10 -24.37 15.38 15.59
N ALA A 11 -24.08 15.52 14.29
CA ALA A 11 -24.34 14.49 13.29
C ALA A 11 -23.50 13.27 13.66
N LYS A 12 -24.12 12.33 14.40
CA LYS A 12 -23.48 11.10 14.86
C LYS A 12 -22.83 10.43 13.66
N VAL A 13 -21.50 10.40 13.64
CA VAL A 13 -20.72 9.77 12.59
C VAL A 13 -21.07 8.29 12.59
N GLN A 14 -21.97 7.88 11.69
CA GLN A 14 -22.38 6.48 11.63
C GLN A 14 -21.16 5.61 11.28
N PRO A 15 -20.91 4.54 12.05
CA PRO A 15 -19.84 3.60 11.74
C PRO A 15 -20.10 2.92 10.40
N LEU A 16 -19.03 2.51 9.71
CA LEU A 16 -19.16 1.78 8.45
C LEU A 16 -19.97 0.48 8.66
N PRO A 17 -20.77 0.05 7.65
CA PRO A 17 -21.38 -1.27 7.64
C PRO A 17 -20.34 -2.37 7.89
N ARG A 18 -20.71 -3.41 8.67
CA ARG A 18 -19.81 -4.51 9.05
C ARG A 18 -19.08 -5.13 7.85
N GLY A 19 -19.76 -5.28 6.71
CA GLY A 19 -19.16 -5.80 5.47
C GLY A 19 -18.01 -4.94 4.93
N LYS A 20 -18.13 -3.60 4.98
CA LYS A 20 -17.05 -2.69 4.55
C LYS A 20 -15.84 -2.77 5.47
N VAL A 21 -16.06 -2.95 6.77
CA VAL A 21 -14.98 -3.12 7.76
C VAL A 21 -14.23 -4.43 7.51
N ILE A 22 -14.95 -5.52 7.23
CA ILE A 22 -14.34 -6.81 6.89
C ILE A 22 -13.53 -6.70 5.59
N ALA A 23 -14.11 -6.11 4.54
CA ALA A 23 -13.43 -5.91 3.27
C ALA A 23 -12.16 -5.04 3.41
N TYR A 24 -12.23 -3.97 4.21
CA TYR A 24 -11.07 -3.15 4.55
C TYR A 24 -9.95 -3.98 5.20
N TRP A 25 -10.26 -4.77 6.21
CA TRP A 25 -9.23 -5.54 6.92
C TRP A 25 -8.65 -6.67 6.07
N ILE A 26 -9.47 -7.34 5.24
CA ILE A 26 -8.99 -8.35 4.28
C ILE A 26 -8.00 -7.70 3.31
N THR A 27 -8.41 -6.62 2.64
CA THR A 27 -7.56 -5.94 1.65
C THR A 27 -6.30 -5.36 2.28
N THR A 28 -6.39 -4.80 3.48
CA THR A 28 -5.25 -4.22 4.21
C THR A 28 -4.28 -5.28 4.71
N ALA A 29 -4.78 -6.39 5.27
CA ALA A 29 -3.93 -7.48 5.75
C ALA A 29 -3.20 -8.16 4.58
N LEU A 30 -3.90 -8.43 3.48
CA LEU A 30 -3.29 -8.98 2.27
C LEU A 30 -2.23 -8.04 1.69
N LEU A 31 -2.54 -6.75 1.56
CA LEU A 31 -1.59 -5.75 1.08
C LEU A 31 -0.35 -5.66 1.99
N ALA A 32 -0.56 -5.60 3.31
CA ALA A 32 0.53 -5.55 4.28
C ALA A 32 1.40 -6.80 4.23
N PHE A 33 0.80 -7.98 4.07
CA PHE A 33 1.53 -9.23 3.91
C PHE A 33 2.38 -9.21 2.63
N VAL A 34 1.79 -8.88 1.49
CA VAL A 34 2.50 -8.85 0.19
C VAL A 34 3.64 -7.83 0.20
N VAL A 35 3.37 -6.59 0.61
CA VAL A 35 4.36 -5.52 0.63
C VAL A 35 5.43 -5.81 1.69
N GLY A 36 5.02 -6.22 2.89
CA GLY A 36 5.92 -6.50 4.00
C GLY A 36 6.83 -7.69 3.75
N SER A 37 6.29 -8.83 3.32
CA SER A 37 7.08 -10.03 2.96
C SER A 37 8.03 -9.76 1.79
N GLY A 38 7.55 -9.04 0.76
CA GLY A 38 8.41 -8.58 -0.34
C GLY A 38 9.54 -7.67 0.14
N GLY A 39 9.27 -6.75 1.07
CA GLY A 39 10.28 -5.91 1.69
C GLY A 39 11.33 -6.70 2.48
N ILE A 40 10.89 -7.70 3.25
CA ILE A 40 11.80 -8.61 3.98
C ILE A 40 12.66 -9.41 2.98
N GLY A 41 12.06 -9.94 1.91
CA GLY A 41 12.79 -10.61 0.83
C GLY A 41 13.87 -9.74 0.21
N GLN A 42 13.59 -8.44 0.07
CA GLN A 42 14.57 -7.45 -0.39
C GLN A 42 15.71 -7.20 0.60
N LEU A 43 15.40 -7.07 1.89
CA LEU A 43 16.41 -6.86 2.94
C LEU A 43 17.31 -8.09 3.14
N THR A 44 16.73 -9.28 3.05
CA THR A 44 17.44 -10.56 3.18
C THR A 44 18.07 -11.04 1.87
N ARG A 45 17.90 -10.29 0.77
CA ARG A 45 18.46 -10.57 -0.57
C ARG A 45 18.10 -11.98 -1.06
N GLN A 46 16.83 -12.35 -0.95
CA GLN A 46 16.34 -13.63 -1.48
C GLN A 46 16.55 -13.73 -2.99
N TRP A 47 16.72 -14.97 -3.47
CA TRP A 47 17.12 -15.26 -4.86
C TRP A 47 16.27 -14.55 -5.91
N GLY A 48 14.94 -14.61 -5.80
CA GLY A 48 14.04 -13.94 -6.75
C GLY A 48 14.18 -12.41 -6.76
N THR A 49 14.55 -11.79 -5.64
CA THR A 49 14.81 -10.35 -5.61
C THR A 49 16.15 -9.99 -6.27
N LEU A 50 17.19 -10.78 -6.03
CA LEU A 50 18.50 -10.58 -6.64
C LEU A 50 18.42 -10.71 -8.15
N GLU A 51 17.62 -11.66 -8.65
CA GLU A 51 17.34 -11.84 -10.07
C GLU A 51 16.63 -10.63 -10.66
N SER A 52 15.55 -10.14 -10.03
CA SER A 52 14.84 -8.94 -10.52
C SER A 52 15.77 -7.73 -10.63
N VAL A 53 16.66 -7.49 -9.67
CA VAL A 53 17.60 -6.35 -9.72
C VAL A 53 18.63 -6.50 -10.82
N LYS A 54 19.08 -7.72 -11.12
CA LYS A 54 19.97 -7.98 -12.26
C LYS A 54 19.27 -7.73 -13.59
N ILE A 55 18.04 -8.23 -13.76
CA ILE A 55 17.23 -8.02 -14.96
C ILE A 55 16.98 -6.51 -15.18
N LEU A 56 16.64 -5.78 -14.12
CA LEU A 56 16.33 -4.36 -14.17
C LEU A 56 17.57 -3.45 -14.21
N GLY A 57 18.79 -4.00 -14.05
CA GLY A 57 20.02 -3.21 -14.00
C GLY A 57 20.14 -2.30 -12.77
N TYR A 58 19.41 -2.59 -11.68
CA TYR A 58 19.46 -1.79 -10.47
C TYR A 58 20.68 -2.11 -9.59
N PRO A 59 21.21 -1.14 -8.84
CA PRO A 59 22.30 -1.40 -7.91
C PRO A 59 21.78 -2.12 -6.66
N LEU A 60 22.61 -2.97 -6.04
CA LEU A 60 22.21 -3.79 -4.88
C LEU A 60 21.72 -2.98 -3.67
N TYR A 61 22.26 -1.78 -3.44
CA TYR A 61 21.81 -0.93 -2.32
C TYR A 61 20.34 -0.50 -2.46
N PHE A 62 19.80 -0.50 -3.69
CA PHE A 62 18.40 -0.16 -3.97
C PHE A 62 17.45 -1.11 -3.24
N LEU A 63 17.82 -2.39 -3.10
CA LEU A 63 17.05 -3.38 -2.34
C LEU A 63 16.95 -3.03 -0.87
N THR A 64 18.05 -2.57 -0.28
CA THR A 64 18.07 -2.19 1.13
C THR A 64 17.16 -0.99 1.39
N ILE A 65 17.22 0.03 0.53
CA ILE A 65 16.38 1.23 0.64
C ILE A 65 14.91 0.86 0.43
N LEU A 66 14.58 0.23 -0.70
CA LEU A 66 13.19 -0.10 -1.06
C LEU A 66 12.58 -1.11 -0.07
N GLY A 67 13.35 -2.11 0.35
CA GLY A 67 12.92 -3.10 1.33
C GLY A 67 12.58 -2.48 2.68
N THR A 68 13.43 -1.55 3.15
CA THR A 68 13.17 -0.79 4.39
C THR A 68 11.85 -0.03 4.28
N TRP A 69 11.65 0.73 3.20
CA TRP A 69 10.41 1.49 3.00
C TRP A 69 9.17 0.61 2.90
N LYS A 70 9.25 -0.55 2.25
CA LYS A 70 8.13 -1.51 2.16
C LYS A 70 7.74 -2.05 3.53
N VAL A 71 8.71 -2.46 4.35
CA VAL A 71 8.44 -2.96 5.71
C VAL A 71 7.81 -1.86 6.57
N LEU A 72 8.36 -0.65 6.55
CA LEU A 72 7.79 0.49 7.28
C LEU A 72 6.38 0.84 6.80
N GLY A 73 6.15 0.84 5.48
CA GLY A 73 4.84 1.09 4.89
C GLY A 73 3.80 0.04 5.29
N ALA A 74 4.17 -1.25 5.28
CA ALA A 74 3.31 -2.35 5.72
C ALA A 74 2.91 -2.23 7.20
N ILE A 75 3.87 -1.86 8.07
CA ILE A 75 3.58 -1.60 9.49
C ILE A 75 2.63 -0.39 9.63
N ALA A 76 2.91 0.71 8.92
CA ALA A 76 2.13 1.94 9.02
C ALA A 76 0.65 1.76 8.64
N ILE A 77 0.34 0.94 7.64
CA ILE A 77 -1.07 0.70 7.25
C ILE A 77 -1.83 -0.14 8.28
N LEU A 78 -1.16 -1.05 9.00
CA LEU A 78 -1.75 -1.91 10.04
C LEU A 78 -1.98 -1.16 11.37
N VAL A 79 -0.97 -0.44 11.85
CA VAL A 79 -0.98 0.24 13.17
C VAL A 79 -2.18 1.18 13.31
N PRO A 80 -2.91 1.21 14.45
CA PRO A 80 -3.99 2.16 14.68
C PRO A 80 -3.49 3.61 14.79
N GLY A 81 -4.33 4.58 14.43
CA GLY A 81 -4.00 6.01 14.52
C GLY A 81 -3.22 6.55 13.31
N PHE A 82 -2.50 7.66 13.48
CA PHE A 82 -1.64 8.32 12.49
C PHE A 82 -2.21 8.47 11.06
N PRO A 83 -3.34 9.15 10.83
CA PRO A 83 -3.96 9.25 9.51
C PRO A 83 -3.04 9.85 8.44
N ARG A 84 -2.23 10.87 8.79
CA ARG A 84 -1.27 11.47 7.86
C ARG A 84 -0.20 10.48 7.41
N LEU A 85 0.38 9.72 8.35
CA LEU A 85 1.38 8.70 8.02
C LEU A 85 0.78 7.61 7.12
N LYS A 86 -0.49 7.29 7.29
CA LYS A 86 -1.18 6.34 6.40
C LYS A 86 -1.28 6.87 4.98
N GLU A 87 -1.65 8.14 4.78
CA GLU A 87 -1.67 8.70 3.41
C GLU A 87 -0.30 8.57 2.74
N TRP A 88 0.78 8.89 3.47
CA TRP A 88 2.15 8.73 2.98
C TRP A 88 2.49 7.27 2.66
N ALA A 89 2.11 6.33 3.53
CA ALA A 89 2.32 4.92 3.32
C ALA A 89 1.57 4.39 2.08
N TYR A 90 0.29 4.75 1.93
CA TYR A 90 -0.49 4.34 0.74
C TYR A 90 0.05 4.95 -0.54
N ALA A 91 0.42 6.24 -0.54
CA ALA A 91 1.03 6.88 -1.70
C ALA A 91 2.37 6.22 -2.08
N GLY A 92 3.24 5.96 -1.08
CA GLY A 92 4.51 5.29 -1.30
C GLY A 92 4.36 3.85 -1.80
N ILE A 93 3.41 3.08 -1.25
CA ILE A 93 3.09 1.73 -1.74
C ILE A 93 2.59 1.79 -3.18
N PHE A 94 1.68 2.71 -3.49
CA PHE A 94 1.15 2.87 -4.85
C PHE A 94 2.25 3.22 -5.85
N PHE A 95 3.08 4.22 -5.55
CA PHE A 95 4.21 4.60 -6.42
C PHE A 95 5.27 3.51 -6.54
N GLY A 96 5.54 2.77 -5.47
CA GLY A 96 6.47 1.65 -5.50
C GLY A 96 5.97 0.49 -6.38
N LEU A 97 4.66 0.20 -6.36
CA LEU A 97 4.05 -0.86 -7.15
C LEU A 97 3.93 -0.48 -8.63
N THR A 98 3.46 0.73 -8.94
CA THR A 98 3.38 1.21 -10.32
C THR A 98 4.77 1.48 -10.91
N GLY A 99 5.70 1.97 -10.09
CA GLY A 99 7.11 2.11 -10.44
C GLY A 99 7.73 0.78 -10.80
N ALA A 100 7.52 -0.28 -10.01
CA ALA A 100 7.99 -1.62 -10.34
C ALA A 100 7.42 -2.12 -11.68
N ALA A 101 6.10 -1.96 -11.92
CA ALA A 101 5.48 -2.31 -13.19
C ALA A 101 6.14 -1.58 -14.37
N ALA A 102 6.38 -0.28 -14.22
CA ALA A 102 7.06 0.53 -15.22
C ALA A 102 8.51 0.09 -15.45
N SER A 103 9.26 -0.22 -14.39
CA SER A 103 10.64 -0.72 -14.48
C SER A 103 10.72 -1.99 -15.32
N HIS A 104 9.83 -2.96 -15.07
CA HIS A 104 9.77 -4.20 -15.85
C HIS A 104 9.39 -3.93 -17.31
N ALA A 105 8.40 -3.05 -17.57
CA ALA A 105 8.03 -2.68 -18.94
C ALA A 105 9.17 -2.00 -19.71
N PHE A 106 9.90 -1.06 -19.09
CA PHE A 106 11.02 -0.37 -19.71
C PHE A 106 12.26 -1.25 -19.88
N ALA A 107 12.46 -2.24 -19.01
CA ALA A 107 13.53 -3.24 -19.15
C ALA A 107 13.25 -4.25 -20.28
N GLY A 108 12.08 -4.18 -20.92
CA GLY A 108 11.70 -5.14 -21.97
C GLY A 108 11.35 -6.52 -21.42
N ASP A 109 10.94 -6.58 -20.15
CA ASP A 109 10.70 -7.83 -19.40
C ASP A 109 9.34 -8.47 -19.79
N TYR A 110 9.24 -8.85 -21.06
CA TYR A 110 8.04 -9.42 -21.68
C TYR A 110 8.13 -10.96 -21.79
N GLY A 111 7.00 -11.62 -22.09
CA GLY A 111 6.94 -13.09 -22.22
C GLY A 111 6.76 -13.77 -20.86
N ALA A 112 7.65 -14.72 -20.52
CA ALA A 112 7.56 -15.51 -19.28
C ALA A 112 7.62 -14.65 -18.01
N TYR A 113 8.19 -13.43 -18.08
CA TYR A 113 8.36 -12.50 -16.97
C TYR A 113 7.33 -11.36 -16.96
N ALA A 114 6.46 -11.27 -17.97
CA ALA A 114 5.40 -10.25 -18.04
C ALA A 114 4.45 -10.32 -16.83
N TYR A 115 4.39 -11.45 -16.14
CA TYR A 115 3.62 -11.60 -14.90
C TYR A 115 4.00 -10.55 -13.84
N HIS A 116 5.26 -10.09 -13.78
CA HIS A 116 5.68 -9.05 -12.84
C HIS A 116 4.90 -7.76 -13.01
N ILE A 117 4.62 -7.36 -14.26
CA ILE A 117 3.82 -6.18 -14.58
C ILE A 117 2.38 -6.38 -14.09
N PHE A 118 1.75 -7.50 -14.45
CA PHE A 118 0.36 -7.79 -14.06
C PHE A 118 0.19 -7.92 -12.55
N THR A 119 1.10 -8.63 -11.89
CA THR A 119 1.07 -8.86 -10.44
C THR A 119 1.25 -7.55 -9.66
N THR A 120 2.21 -6.71 -10.04
CA THR A 120 2.44 -5.42 -9.36
C THR A 120 1.28 -4.44 -9.57
N LEU A 121 0.69 -4.38 -10.77
CA LEU A 121 -0.52 -3.58 -11.01
C LEU A 121 -1.74 -4.11 -10.26
N SER A 122 -1.91 -5.44 -10.16
CA SER A 122 -2.99 -6.04 -9.37
C SER A 122 -2.88 -5.66 -7.89
N PHE A 123 -1.66 -5.64 -7.35
CA PHE A 123 -1.43 -5.15 -5.99
C PHE A 123 -1.60 -3.63 -5.86
N ALA A 124 -1.34 -2.85 -6.90
CA ALA A 124 -1.63 -1.41 -6.89
C ALA A 124 -3.15 -1.16 -6.81
N VAL A 125 -3.95 -1.94 -7.54
CA VAL A 125 -5.41 -1.92 -7.42
C VAL A 125 -5.87 -2.34 -6.02
N LEU A 126 -5.25 -3.38 -5.44
CA LEU A 126 -5.51 -3.78 -4.06
C LEU A 126 -5.18 -2.66 -3.07
N ALA A 127 -4.09 -1.92 -3.29
CA ALA A 127 -3.70 -0.78 -2.48
C ALA A 127 -4.75 0.34 -2.52
N LEU A 128 -5.25 0.68 -3.71
CA LEU A 128 -6.33 1.66 -3.89
C LEU A 128 -7.63 1.18 -3.24
N ALA A 129 -7.97 -0.10 -3.37
CA ALA A 129 -9.15 -0.68 -2.73
C ALA A 129 -9.07 -0.60 -1.20
N SER A 130 -7.92 -1.01 -0.62
CA SER A 130 -7.65 -0.88 0.82
C SER A 130 -7.73 0.59 1.26
N TRP A 131 -7.14 1.51 0.51
CA TRP A 131 -7.16 2.95 0.78
C TRP A 131 -8.57 3.53 0.76
N ALA A 132 -9.39 3.16 -0.24
CA ALA A 132 -10.75 3.65 -0.42
C ALA A 132 -11.70 3.16 0.69
N LEU A 133 -11.53 1.90 1.11
CA LEU A 133 -12.36 1.24 2.12
C LEU A 133 -12.04 1.68 3.57
N ARG A 134 -11.04 2.54 3.79
CA ARG A 134 -10.62 2.97 5.12
C ARG A 134 -11.77 3.54 5.97
N PRO A 135 -11.89 3.13 7.25
CA PRO A 135 -12.79 3.76 8.19
C PRO A 135 -12.50 5.24 8.41
N LYS A 136 -13.53 6.01 8.75
CA LYS A 136 -13.42 7.46 9.03
C LYS A 136 -12.37 7.77 10.10
N SER A 137 -12.20 6.90 11.11
CA SER A 137 -11.16 7.04 12.14
C SER A 137 -9.72 6.91 11.64
N ARG A 138 -9.52 6.49 10.38
CA ARG A 138 -8.20 6.35 9.74
C ARG A 138 -8.03 7.27 8.53
N LYS A 139 -8.94 8.24 8.35
CA LYS A 139 -8.84 9.33 7.37
C LYS A 139 -8.46 10.61 8.10
N LEU A 140 -7.83 11.54 7.36
CA LEU A 140 -7.62 12.92 7.82
C LEU A 140 -8.95 13.67 7.88
#